data_AF-A0A506XJR0-F1
#
_entry.id   AF-A0A506XJR0-F1
#
_cell.length_a   1.000
_cell.length_b   1.000
_cell.length_c   1.000
_cell.angle_alpha   90.00
_cell.angle_beta   90.00
_cell.angle_gamma   90.00
#
_symmetry.space_group_name_H-M   'P 1'
#
loop_
_entity.id
_entity.type
_entity.pdbx_description
1 polymer ?
#
loop_
_entity_poly.entity_id
_entity_poly.type
_entity_poly.pdbx_seq_one_letter_code
_entity_poly.pdbx_strand_id
1 'polypeptide(L)'
;MASIRRPLTAALGVAALTTALLSGCSLVGPNGKVEACKSIATTMQEKSTEISTALQNSASDPQGALDSLSSIQSDLQKATDKLKNDEVKTASQDVVDSIGDLVDAAQAQVDDPANADTQAVTDAGTATQQAFTDLAKMCTTV
;
A
#
# COMPACT_ATOMS: atom_id res chain seq x y z
N MET A 1 42.02 -12.61 -21.49
CA MET A 1 41.23 -11.91 -20.45
C MET A 1 39.83 -11.68 -20.98
N ALA A 2 38.86 -12.50 -20.58
CA ALA A 2 37.46 -12.36 -21.00
C ALA A 2 36.65 -11.93 -19.78
N SER A 3 36.31 -10.64 -19.71
CA SER A 3 35.46 -10.08 -18.65
C SER A 3 34.01 -10.34 -19.00
N ILE A 4 33.44 -11.40 -18.44
CA ILE A 4 32.00 -11.68 -18.53
C ILE A 4 31.27 -10.64 -17.68
N ARG A 5 30.68 -9.63 -18.32
CA ARG A 5 29.71 -8.73 -17.69
C ARG A 5 28.37 -9.44 -17.65
N ARG A 6 27.99 -9.96 -16.48
CA ARG A 6 26.63 -10.42 -16.21
C ARG A 6 25.72 -9.20 -16.07
N PRO A 7 24.68 -9.02 -16.90
CA PRO A 7 23.60 -8.11 -16.54
C PRO A 7 22.81 -8.78 -15.41
N LEU A 8 22.82 -8.15 -14.23
CA LEU A 8 21.85 -8.41 -13.17
C LEU A 8 20.51 -7.85 -13.64
N THR A 9 19.77 -8.64 -14.41
CA THR A 9 18.33 -8.47 -14.54
C THR A 9 17.71 -8.84 -13.20
N ALA A 10 17.49 -7.82 -12.36
CA ALA A 10 16.62 -7.93 -11.20
C ALA A 10 15.19 -8.17 -11.71
N ALA A 11 14.85 -9.44 -11.92
CA ALA A 11 13.47 -9.85 -12.10
C ALA A 11 12.75 -9.61 -10.77
N LEU A 12 12.08 -8.46 -10.65
CA LEU A 12 11.07 -8.23 -9.63
C LEU A 12 9.92 -9.18 -9.94
N GLY A 13 10.03 -10.41 -9.43
CA GLY A 13 8.94 -11.37 -9.46
C GLY A 13 7.81 -10.82 -8.62
N VAL A 14 6.77 -10.32 -9.29
CA VAL A 14 5.45 -10.13 -8.67
C VAL A 14 4.99 -11.53 -8.26
N ALA A 15 5.31 -11.91 -7.03
CA ALA A 15 4.81 -13.14 -6.45
C ALA A 15 3.29 -13.07 -6.51
N ALA A 16 2.69 -14.06 -7.19
CA ALA A 16 1.26 -14.28 -7.23
C ALA A 16 0.76 -14.60 -5.81
N LEU A 17 0.59 -13.57 -4.99
CA LEU A 17 0.04 -13.67 -3.63
C LEU A 17 -1.49 -13.89 -3.66
N THR A 18 -2.13 -13.86 -4.82
CA THR A 18 -3.59 -13.79 -4.93
C THR A 18 -4.31 -15.13 -4.81
N THR A 19 -3.65 -16.28 -4.97
CA THR A 19 -4.33 -17.60 -4.98
C THR A 19 -4.07 -18.48 -3.75
N ALA A 20 -3.02 -18.20 -2.98
CA ALA A 20 -2.69 -18.97 -1.78
C ALA A 20 -3.49 -18.55 -0.52
N LEU A 21 -4.03 -17.33 -0.49
CA LEU A 21 -4.81 -16.79 0.64
C LEU A 21 -6.23 -17.37 0.75
N LEU A 22 -6.76 -18.01 -0.30
CA LEU A 22 -8.16 -18.46 -0.34
C LEU A 22 -8.34 -20.00 -0.26
N SER A 23 -7.27 -20.77 -0.30
CA SER A 23 -7.36 -22.23 -0.53
C SER A 23 -7.01 -23.12 0.67
N GLY A 24 -6.83 -22.56 1.87
CA GLY A 24 -6.67 -23.38 3.07
C GLY A 24 -6.99 -22.63 4.35
N CYS A 25 -7.72 -23.30 5.24
CA CYS A 25 -8.07 -22.93 6.62
C CYS A 25 -9.44 -22.26 6.81
N SER A 26 -10.27 -22.96 7.60
CA SER A 26 -11.58 -22.67 8.18
C SER A 26 -12.14 -21.25 7.99
N LEU A 27 -13.27 -21.17 7.30
CA LEU A 27 -14.07 -19.96 6.99
C LEU A 27 -14.70 -19.23 8.20
N VAL A 28 -14.19 -19.42 9.41
CA VAL A 28 -14.57 -18.65 10.59
C VAL A 28 -13.30 -18.43 11.41
N GLY A 29 -12.53 -17.40 11.06
CA GLY A 29 -11.46 -16.95 11.95
C GLY A 29 -12.06 -16.43 13.27
N PRO A 30 -11.32 -16.46 14.38
CA PRO A 30 -11.80 -15.89 15.63
C PRO A 30 -12.22 -14.42 15.41
N ASN A 31 -13.43 -14.07 15.86
CA ASN A 31 -13.94 -12.70 15.90
C ASN A 31 -14.02 -11.96 14.55
N GLY A 32 -14.29 -12.66 13.44
CA GLY A 32 -14.51 -12.03 12.12
C GLY A 32 -13.24 -11.47 11.46
N LYS A 33 -12.06 -11.86 11.95
CA LYS A 33 -10.75 -11.37 11.49
C LYS A 33 -10.49 -11.72 10.02
N VAL A 34 -10.85 -12.94 9.60
CA VAL A 34 -10.69 -13.41 8.21
C VAL A 34 -11.55 -12.59 7.25
N GLU A 35 -12.79 -12.33 7.61
CA GLU A 35 -13.74 -11.53 6.81
C GLU A 35 -13.27 -10.08 6.72
N ALA A 36 -12.78 -9.50 7.82
CA ALA A 36 -12.20 -8.17 7.84
C ALA A 36 -10.97 -8.07 6.93
N CYS A 37 -10.03 -9.01 7.06
CA CYS A 37 -8.84 -9.11 6.20
C CYS A 37 -9.20 -9.27 4.71
N LYS A 38 -10.20 -10.11 4.39
CA LYS A 38 -10.69 -10.27 3.03
C LYS A 38 -11.32 -8.98 2.49
N SER A 39 -12.11 -8.29 3.32
CA SER A 39 -12.76 -7.04 2.93
C SER A 39 -11.73 -5.97 2.57
N ILE A 40 -10.72 -5.76 3.42
CA ILE A 40 -9.71 -4.73 3.15
C ILE A 40 -8.81 -5.14 1.97
N ALA A 41 -8.41 -6.41 1.87
CA ALA A 41 -7.63 -6.90 0.74
C ALA A 41 -8.34 -6.72 -0.60
N THR A 42 -9.67 -6.86 -0.63
CA THR A 42 -10.48 -6.61 -1.84
C THR A 42 -10.37 -5.15 -2.27
N THR A 43 -10.56 -4.20 -1.34
CA THR A 43 -10.40 -2.77 -1.63
C THR A 43 -8.99 -2.43 -2.09
N MET A 44 -7.96 -2.98 -1.45
CA MET A 44 -6.56 -2.77 -1.86
C MET A 44 -6.29 -3.31 -3.26
N GLN A 45 -6.87 -4.46 -3.61
CA GLN A 45 -6.74 -5.04 -4.94
C GLN A 45 -7.44 -4.19 -6.01
N GLU A 46 -8.64 -3.69 -5.73
CA GLU A 46 -9.35 -2.74 -6.61
C GLU A 46 -8.52 -1.47 -6.84
N LYS A 47 -7.86 -0.97 -5.78
CA LYS A 47 -7.05 0.26 -5.82
C LYS A 47 -5.63 0.07 -6.36
N SER A 48 -5.12 -1.16 -6.44
CA SER A 48 -3.76 -1.45 -6.89
C SER A 48 -3.43 -0.92 -8.29
N THR A 49 -4.44 -0.91 -9.18
CA THR A 49 -4.29 -0.35 -10.53
C THR A 49 -4.20 1.17 -10.47
N GLU A 50 -5.04 1.83 -9.67
CA GLU A 50 -5.00 3.28 -9.47
C GLU A 50 -3.66 3.72 -8.88
N ILE A 51 -3.13 3.00 -7.88
CA ILE A 51 -1.79 3.26 -7.30
C ILE A 51 -0.72 3.17 -8.40
N SER A 52 -0.75 2.08 -9.18
CA SER A 52 0.23 1.85 -10.24
C SER A 52 0.18 2.96 -11.30
N THR A 53 -1.02 3.41 -11.66
CA THR A 53 -1.22 4.52 -12.61
C THR A 53 -0.75 5.85 -12.03
N ALA A 54 -1.06 6.15 -10.77
CA ALA A 54 -0.61 7.36 -10.09
C ALA A 54 0.93 7.45 -10.09
N LEU A 55 1.61 6.36 -9.73
CA LEU A 55 3.08 6.29 -9.72
C LEU A 55 3.67 6.48 -11.12
N GLN A 56 3.08 5.86 -12.15
CA GLN A 56 3.53 6.03 -13.54
C GLN A 56 3.41 7.48 -14.03
N ASN A 57 2.34 8.18 -13.61
CA ASN A 57 2.07 9.55 -14.03
C ASN A 57 2.77 10.61 -13.17
N SER A 58 3.27 10.25 -11.98
CA SER A 58 3.85 11.19 -11.00
C SER A 58 4.96 12.10 -11.56
N ALA A 59 5.75 11.64 -12.53
CA ALA A 59 6.82 12.45 -13.13
C ALA A 59 6.29 13.52 -14.11
N SER A 60 5.15 13.27 -14.76
CA SER A 60 4.55 14.17 -15.75
C SER A 60 3.38 14.97 -15.21
N ASP A 61 2.70 14.45 -14.18
CA ASP A 61 1.55 15.04 -13.51
C ASP A 61 1.59 14.71 -12.01
N PRO A 62 2.46 15.39 -11.24
CA PRO A 62 2.63 15.11 -9.82
C PRO A 62 1.37 15.44 -9.01
N GLN A 63 0.61 16.49 -9.38
CA GLN A 63 -0.64 16.81 -8.70
C GLN A 63 -1.71 15.74 -8.97
N GLY A 64 -1.86 15.26 -10.21
CA GLY A 64 -2.80 14.18 -10.50
C GLY A 64 -2.44 12.87 -9.80
N ALA A 65 -1.16 12.60 -9.58
CA ALA A 65 -0.71 11.47 -8.77
C ALA A 65 -1.08 11.63 -7.29
N LEU A 66 -0.92 12.83 -6.72
CA LEU A 66 -1.33 13.15 -5.34
C LEU A 66 -2.85 13.01 -5.15
N ASP A 67 -3.63 13.56 -6.07
CA ASP A 67 -5.09 13.46 -6.02
C ASP A 67 -5.56 12.00 -6.09
N SER A 68 -4.88 11.18 -6.91
CA SER A 68 -5.14 9.75 -7.00
C SER A 68 -4.83 9.04 -5.68
N LEU A 69 -3.67 9.30 -5.08
CA LEU A 69 -3.26 8.72 -3.80
C LEU A 69 -4.21 9.14 -2.66
N SER A 70 -4.63 10.42 -2.63
CA SER A 70 -5.62 10.92 -1.67
C SER A 70 -6.98 10.24 -1.85
N SER A 71 -7.42 10.01 -3.09
CA SER A 71 -8.65 9.26 -3.37
C SER A 71 -8.54 7.81 -2.86
N ILE A 72 -7.41 7.15 -3.09
CA ILE A 72 -7.13 5.81 -2.59
C ILE A 72 -7.16 5.77 -1.06
N GLN A 73 -6.52 6.74 -0.40
CA GLN A 73 -6.55 6.88 1.05
C GLN A 73 -7.99 6.98 1.57
N SER A 74 -8.82 7.84 0.96
CA SER A 74 -10.21 8.03 1.38
C SER A 74 -11.05 6.76 1.18
N ASP A 75 -10.81 6.00 0.11
CA ASP A 75 -11.54 4.75 -0.13
C ASP A 75 -11.10 3.64 0.83
N LEU A 76 -9.81 3.59 1.18
CA LEU A 76 -9.30 2.70 2.24
C LEU A 76 -9.83 3.10 3.62
N GLN A 77 -9.97 4.40 3.92
CA GLN A 77 -10.61 4.87 5.15
C GLN A 77 -12.05 4.36 5.24
N LYS A 78 -12.84 4.54 4.17
CA LYS A 78 -14.23 4.06 4.11
C LYS A 78 -14.33 2.55 4.28
N ALA A 79 -13.37 1.78 3.75
CA ALA A 79 -13.31 0.34 3.95
C ALA A 79 -12.96 -0.01 5.40
N THR A 80 -11.95 0.67 5.96
CA THR A 80 -11.48 0.52 7.35
C THR A 80 -12.59 0.82 8.35
N ASP A 81 -13.37 1.87 8.14
CA ASP A 81 -14.48 2.26 9.02
C ASP A 81 -15.59 1.21 9.12
N LYS A 82 -15.76 0.40 8.06
CA LYS A 82 -16.75 -0.68 8.00
C LYS A 82 -16.28 -1.95 8.69
N LEU A 83 -14.98 -2.08 8.95
CA LEU A 83 -14.41 -3.26 9.62
C LEU A 83 -14.98 -3.40 11.04
N LYS A 84 -15.29 -4.63 11.41
CA LYS A 84 -15.85 -4.98 12.72
C LYS A 84 -14.83 -5.58 13.67
N ASN A 85 -13.71 -6.06 13.13
CA ASN A 85 -12.62 -6.58 13.92
C ASN A 85 -11.66 -5.43 14.26
N ASP A 86 -11.55 -5.11 15.55
CA ASP A 86 -10.76 -3.95 16.02
C ASP A 86 -9.28 -4.07 15.66
N GLU A 87 -8.70 -5.28 15.73
CA GLU A 87 -7.29 -5.51 15.41
C GLU A 87 -6.99 -5.20 13.93
N VAL A 88 -7.81 -5.74 13.02
CA VAL A 88 -7.67 -5.46 11.58
C VAL A 88 -8.01 -4.01 11.28
N LYS A 89 -8.97 -3.42 12.00
CA LYS A 89 -9.32 -2.01 11.85
C LYS A 89 -8.13 -1.11 12.22
N THR A 90 -7.48 -1.34 13.35
CA THR A 90 -6.29 -0.58 13.76
C THR A 90 -5.17 -0.73 12.73
N ALA A 91 -4.82 -1.96 12.32
CA ALA A 91 -3.77 -2.15 11.32
C ALA A 91 -4.12 -1.56 9.95
N SER A 92 -5.40 -1.55 9.57
CA SER A 92 -5.85 -0.90 8.34
C SER A 92 -5.82 0.62 8.46
N GLN A 93 -6.09 1.15 9.66
CA GLN A 93 -5.96 2.59 9.94
C GLN A 93 -4.49 3.02 9.85
N ASP A 94 -3.55 2.23 10.36
CA ASP A 94 -2.11 2.52 10.24
C ASP A 94 -1.67 2.64 8.76
N VAL A 95 -2.25 1.82 7.88
CA VAL A 95 -2.04 1.94 6.42
C VAL A 95 -2.62 3.23 5.88
N VAL A 96 -3.86 3.58 6.26
CA VAL A 96 -4.53 4.82 5.82
C VAL A 96 -3.74 6.06 6.26
N ASP A 97 -3.28 6.07 7.50
CA ASP A 97 -2.52 7.18 8.08
C ASP A 97 -1.17 7.32 7.38
N SER A 98 -0.46 6.20 7.15
CA SER A 98 0.83 6.22 6.45
C SER A 98 0.71 6.72 4.99
N ILE A 99 -0.38 6.39 4.30
CA ILE A 99 -0.66 6.94 2.96
C ILE A 99 -0.92 8.45 3.06
N GLY A 100 -1.62 8.91 4.10
CA GLY A 100 -1.82 10.32 4.38
C GLY A 100 -0.51 11.08 4.54
N ASP A 101 0.39 10.56 5.38
CA ASP A 101 1.72 11.13 5.60
C ASP A 101 2.53 11.18 4.29
N LEU A 102 2.41 10.16 3.44
CA LEU A 102 3.05 10.14 2.12
C LEU A 102 2.47 11.21 1.19
N VAL A 103 1.15 11.37 1.15
CA VAL A 103 0.48 12.42 0.36
C VAL A 103 0.91 13.80 0.85
N ASP A 104 0.96 14.03 2.16
CA ASP A 104 1.36 15.31 2.73
C ASP A 104 2.83 15.64 2.42
N ALA A 105 3.73 14.67 2.59
CA ALA A 105 5.15 14.84 2.26
C ALA A 105 5.35 15.12 0.76
N ALA A 106 4.63 14.40 -0.10
CA ALA A 106 4.72 14.60 -1.55
C ALA A 106 4.06 15.91 -2.00
N GLN A 107 2.97 16.37 -1.35
CA GLN A 107 2.37 17.69 -1.61
C GLN A 107 3.33 18.81 -1.24
N ALA A 108 4.03 18.70 -0.10
CA ALA A 108 5.06 19.68 0.27
C ALA A 108 6.16 19.80 -0.79
N GLN A 109 6.55 18.69 -1.43
CA GLN A 109 7.51 18.69 -2.54
C GLN A 109 6.94 19.32 -3.82
N VAL A 110 5.64 19.18 -4.09
CA VAL A 110 4.97 19.84 -5.22
C VAL A 110 4.83 21.34 -5.01
N ASP A 111 4.52 21.75 -3.78
CA ASP A 111 4.30 23.16 -3.43
C ASP A 111 5.61 23.97 -3.40
N ASP A 112 6.71 23.37 -2.93
CA ASP A 112 8.04 24.00 -2.89
C ASP A 112 9.15 23.03 -3.38
N PRO A 113 9.25 22.80 -4.69
CA PRO A 113 10.23 21.87 -5.25
C PRO A 113 11.68 22.32 -5.04
N ALA A 114 11.93 23.61 -4.79
CA ALA A 114 13.27 24.13 -4.56
C ALA A 114 13.80 23.80 -3.16
N ASN A 115 12.91 23.59 -2.18
CA ASN A 115 13.25 23.26 -0.80
C ASN A 115 12.70 21.89 -0.37
N ALA A 116 12.33 21.04 -1.32
CA ALA A 116 11.69 19.77 -1.06
C ALA A 116 12.55 18.86 -0.19
N ASP A 117 11.96 18.38 0.91
CA ASP A 117 12.55 17.33 1.73
C ASP A 117 12.30 15.96 1.10
N THR A 118 13.20 15.54 0.22
CA THR A 118 13.09 14.24 -0.44
C THR A 118 13.28 13.07 0.53
N GLN A 119 13.87 13.31 1.71
CA GLN A 119 14.00 12.30 2.75
C GLN A 119 12.64 12.05 3.40
N ALA A 120 11.85 13.09 3.67
CA ALA A 120 10.50 12.96 4.21
C ALA A 120 9.59 12.08 3.32
N VAL A 121 9.64 12.26 2.00
CA VAL A 121 8.90 11.41 1.05
C VAL A 121 9.38 9.96 1.09
N THR A 122 10.70 9.75 1.17
CA THR A 122 11.30 8.41 1.25
C THR A 122 10.91 7.71 2.56
N ASP A 123 10.93 8.43 3.67
CA ASP A 123 10.58 7.92 4.99
C ASP A 123 9.09 7.58 5.06
N ALA A 124 8.21 8.46 4.57
CA ALA A 124 6.77 8.21 4.49
C ALA A 124 6.46 7.02 3.55
N GLY A 125 7.17 6.89 2.43
CA GLY A 125 7.05 5.74 1.53
C GLY A 125 7.52 4.43 2.17
N THR A 126 8.54 4.48 3.03
CA THR A 126 9.02 3.32 3.79
C THR A 126 8.03 2.93 4.89
N ALA A 127 7.50 3.91 5.62
CA ALA A 127 6.45 3.71 6.62
C ALA A 127 5.19 3.08 6.00
N THR A 128 4.76 3.60 4.85
CA THR A 128 3.63 3.04 4.08
C THR A 128 3.86 1.57 3.74
N GLN A 129 5.02 1.22 3.16
CA GLN A 129 5.36 -0.16 2.83
C GLN A 129 5.38 -1.07 4.07
N GLN A 130 5.86 -0.56 5.19
CA GLN A 130 5.90 -1.29 6.46
C GLN A 130 4.49 -1.54 7.00
N ALA A 131 3.60 -0.54 7.00
CA ALA A 131 2.21 -0.69 7.41
C ALA A 131 1.47 -1.74 6.57
N PHE A 132 1.64 -1.70 5.23
CA PHE A 132 1.10 -2.74 4.34
C PHE A 132 1.64 -4.13 4.68
N THR A 133 2.93 -4.24 4.97
CA THR A 133 3.58 -5.50 5.33
C THR A 133 3.03 -6.06 6.64
N ASP A 134 2.81 -5.21 7.63
CA ASP A 134 2.32 -5.65 8.94
C ASP A 134 0.85 -6.03 8.89
N LEU A 135 0.02 -5.31 8.13
CA LEU A 135 -1.35 -5.73 7.81
C LEU A 135 -1.36 -7.09 7.07
N ALA A 136 -0.48 -7.28 6.08
CA ALA A 136 -0.38 -8.54 5.35
C ALA A 136 0.05 -9.71 6.25
N LYS A 137 1.03 -9.50 7.14
CA LYS A 137 1.41 -10.51 8.15
C LYS A 137 0.23 -10.86 9.04
N MET A 138 -0.46 -9.85 9.58
CA MET A 138 -1.65 -10.05 10.41
C MET A 138 -2.71 -10.89 9.69
N CYS A 139 -2.96 -10.60 8.41
CA CYS A 139 -3.94 -11.27 7.57
C CYS A 139 -3.46 -12.59 6.94
N THR A 140 -2.20 -12.99 7.13
CA THR A 140 -1.69 -14.32 6.74
C THR A 140 -1.52 -15.26 7.93
N THR A 141 -1.50 -14.72 9.16
CA THR A 141 -1.48 -15.49 10.41
C THR A 141 -2.86 -15.84 10.97
N VAL A 142 -3.93 -15.57 10.22
CA VAL A 142 -5.32 -15.90 10.56
C VAL A 142 -5.64 -17.38 10.37
#